data_AF-A0A3D1KJW2-F1
#
_entry.id   AF-A0A3D1KJW2-F1
#
_cell.length_a   1.000
_cell.length_b   1.000
_cell.length_c   1.000
_cell.angle_alpha   90.00
_cell.angle_beta   90.00
_cell.angle_gamma   90.00
#
_symmetry.space_group_name_H-M   'P 1'
#
loop_
_entity.id
_entity.type
_entity.pdbx_description
1 polymer ?
#
loop_
_entity_poly.entity_id
_entity_poly.type
_entity_poly.pdbx_seq_one_letter_code
_entity_poly.pdbx_strand_id
1 'polypeptide(L)'
;MKNLIKRDSEVLLPLSLRFAKEYLDELCKMQKNIEAVQELKEFTIKHRALWTALIIEVGRLFDSSNRKEVISFKKLPHLKSSIDKYHGEAIIGKIIDTRNTFTGHFAKEAVEVIMPTEICNSNLGKILNEMSKLSI
;
A
#
# COMPACT_ATOMS: atom_id res chain seq x y z
N MET A 1 -18.93 -28.80 0.28
CA MET A 1 -17.59 -28.25 0.58
C MET A 1 -17.34 -27.07 -0.35
N LYS A 2 -17.11 -25.86 0.16
CA LYS A 2 -16.76 -24.71 -0.69
C LYS A 2 -15.33 -24.91 -1.20
N ASN A 3 -15.17 -25.00 -2.52
CA ASN A 3 -13.87 -24.80 -3.17
C ASN A 3 -13.44 -23.36 -2.91
N LEU A 4 -12.84 -23.11 -1.76
CA LEU A 4 -12.15 -21.86 -1.48
C LEU A 4 -10.95 -21.82 -2.42
N ILE A 5 -11.03 -20.96 -3.44
CA ILE A 5 -9.89 -20.63 -4.29
C ILE A 5 -8.77 -20.18 -3.35
N LYS A 6 -7.74 -21.02 -3.21
CA LYS A 6 -6.58 -20.71 -2.40
C LYS A 6 -5.86 -19.56 -3.10
N ARG A 7 -5.93 -18.38 -2.50
CA ARG A 7 -5.26 -17.19 -3.01
C ARG A 7 -3.75 -17.40 -2.95
N ASP A 8 -3.11 -17.54 -4.10
CA ASP A 8 -1.67 -17.76 -4.19
C ASP A 8 -0.92 -16.44 -3.98
N SER A 9 0.02 -16.45 -3.04
CA SER A 9 0.82 -15.27 -2.72
C SER A 9 1.81 -14.93 -3.83
N GLU A 10 2.35 -15.94 -4.51
CA GLU A 10 3.31 -15.75 -5.62
C GLU A 10 2.64 -15.09 -6.83
N VAL A 11 1.34 -15.29 -7.01
CA VAL A 11 0.56 -14.63 -8.08
C VAL A 11 0.09 -13.24 -7.66
N LEU A 12 -0.39 -13.09 -6.42
CA LEU A 12 -1.06 -11.86 -5.97
C LEU A 12 -0.09 -10.74 -5.57
N LEU A 13 1.07 -11.07 -5.00
CA LEU A 13 2.02 -10.06 -4.55
C LEU A 13 2.69 -9.28 -5.70
N PRO A 14 3.08 -9.89 -6.83
CA PRO A 14 3.49 -9.14 -8.02
C PRO A 14 2.40 -8.20 -8.54
N LEU A 15 1.15 -8.64 -8.56
CA LEU A 15 0.01 -7.81 -8.99
C LEU A 15 -0.19 -6.62 -8.05
N SER A 16 -0.14 -6.87 -6.74
CA SER A 16 -0.20 -5.83 -5.71
C SER A 16 0.94 -4.82 -5.83
N LEU A 17 2.16 -5.30 -6.11
CA LEU A 17 3.31 -4.43 -6.32
C LEU A 17 3.14 -3.56 -7.58
N ARG A 18 2.66 -4.14 -8.68
CA ARG A 18 2.36 -3.38 -9.91
C ARG A 18 1.32 -2.30 -9.64
N PHE A 19 0.19 -2.65 -9.03
CA PHE A 19 -0.88 -1.69 -8.74
C PHE A 19 -0.46 -0.63 -7.72
N ALA A 20 0.33 -0.97 -6.70
CA ALA A 20 0.89 0.03 -5.79
C ALA A 20 1.73 1.08 -6.53
N LYS A 21 2.54 0.66 -7.51
CA LYS A 21 3.33 1.60 -8.35
C LYS A 21 2.43 2.48 -9.21
N GLU A 22 1.48 1.87 -9.93
CA GLU A 22 0.55 2.60 -10.79
C GLU A 22 -0.29 3.62 -10.01
N TYR A 23 -0.81 3.23 -8.83
CA TYR A 23 -1.59 4.12 -7.98
C TYR A 23 -0.75 5.22 -7.37
N LEU A 24 0.50 4.95 -6.98
CA LEU A 24 1.42 5.98 -6.51
C LEU A 24 1.68 7.02 -7.60
N ASP A 25 2.03 6.57 -8.81
CA ASP A 25 2.33 7.46 -9.93
C ASP A 25 1.13 8.33 -10.29
N GLU A 26 -0.07 7.74 -10.39
CA GLU A 26 -1.28 8.48 -10.73
C GLU A 26 -1.69 9.43 -9.60
N LEU A 27 -1.64 8.99 -8.33
CA LEU A 27 -1.94 9.83 -7.17
C LEU A 27 -1.02 11.05 -7.14
N CYS A 28 0.28 10.87 -7.37
CA CYS A 28 1.23 11.97 -7.31
C CYS A 28 1.19 12.89 -8.53
N LYS A 29 0.80 12.39 -9.71
CA LYS A 29 0.47 13.25 -10.86
C LYS A 29 -0.74 14.13 -10.56
N MET A 30 -1.80 13.55 -9.98
CA MET A 30 -2.99 14.31 -9.58
C MET A 30 -2.67 15.31 -8.47
N GLN A 31 -1.86 14.91 -7.47
CA GLN A 31 -1.49 15.77 -6.35
C GLN A 31 -0.77 17.05 -6.77
N LYS A 32 0.08 16.99 -7.82
CA LYS A 32 0.76 18.17 -8.37
C LYS A 32 -0.19 19.21 -8.97
N ASN A 33 -1.37 18.77 -9.40
CA ASN A 33 -2.39 19.61 -10.03
C ASN A 33 -3.56 19.91 -9.08
N ILE A 34 -3.42 19.64 -7.78
CA ILE A 34 -4.57 19.67 -6.86
C ILE A 34 -5.20 21.06 -6.73
N GLU A 35 -4.40 22.13 -6.85
CA GLU A 35 -4.86 23.51 -6.80
C GLU A 35 -5.65 23.93 -8.07
N ALA A 36 -5.36 23.32 -9.22
CA ALA A 36 -6.03 23.63 -10.48
C ALA A 36 -7.35 22.87 -10.67
N VAL A 37 -7.61 21.83 -9.88
CA VAL A 37 -8.67 20.82 -10.15
C VAL A 37 -9.56 20.54 -8.93
N GLN A 38 -9.32 21.20 -7.79
CA GLN A 38 -10.06 21.01 -6.53
C GLN A 38 -11.58 21.22 -6.65
N GLU A 39 -12.04 21.93 -7.68
CA GLU A 39 -13.46 22.21 -7.93
C GLU A 39 -14.23 21.09 -8.66
N LEU A 40 -13.56 20.07 -9.20
CA LEU A 40 -14.22 18.97 -9.92
C LEU A 40 -14.48 17.77 -9.01
N LYS A 41 -15.76 17.52 -8.69
CA LYS A 41 -16.22 16.39 -7.85
C LYS A 41 -15.63 15.03 -8.26
N GLU A 42 -15.53 14.77 -9.57
CA GLU A 42 -14.96 13.53 -10.10
C GLU A 42 -13.47 13.39 -9.78
N PHE A 43 -12.72 14.49 -9.80
CA PHE A 43 -11.30 14.51 -9.46
C PHE A 43 -11.09 14.12 -7.99
N THR A 44 -11.87 14.70 -7.08
CA THR A 44 -11.80 14.40 -5.64
C THR A 44 -12.14 12.94 -5.34
N ILE A 45 -13.15 12.37 -6.02
CA ILE A 45 -13.51 10.95 -5.88
C ILE A 45 -12.37 10.05 -6.37
N LYS A 46 -11.84 10.30 -7.57
CA LYS A 46 -10.74 9.52 -8.14
C LYS A 46 -9.48 9.60 -7.28
N HIS A 47 -9.13 10.80 -6.80
CA HIS A 47 -7.97 11.02 -5.92
C HIS A 47 -8.10 10.23 -4.61
N ARG A 48 -9.25 10.31 -3.94
CA ARG A 48 -9.52 9.53 -2.72
C ARG A 48 -9.48 8.02 -2.97
N ALA A 49 -10.04 7.57 -4.09
CA ALA A 49 -10.05 6.16 -4.46
C ALA A 49 -8.62 5.64 -4.69
N LEU A 50 -7.79 6.39 -5.41
CA LEU A 50 -6.38 6.06 -5.65
C LEU A 50 -5.58 6.01 -4.34
N TRP A 51 -5.75 7.01 -3.47
CA TRP A 51 -5.09 7.05 -2.17
C TRP A 51 -5.45 5.83 -1.31
N THR A 52 -6.74 5.50 -1.25
CA THR A 52 -7.22 4.33 -0.49
C THR A 52 -6.70 3.02 -1.07
N ALA A 53 -6.75 2.87 -2.40
CA ALA A 53 -6.28 1.68 -3.10
C ALA A 53 -4.76 1.48 -2.92
N LEU A 54 -3.97 2.56 -3.01
CA LEU A 54 -2.54 2.54 -2.74
C LEU A 54 -2.23 2.03 -1.33
N ILE A 55 -2.94 2.55 -0.32
CA ILE A 55 -2.75 2.15 1.08
C ILE A 55 -3.06 0.66 1.29
N ILE A 56 -4.12 0.16 0.65
CA ILE A 56 -4.49 -1.26 0.71
C ILE A 56 -3.41 -2.14 0.07
N GLU A 57 -2.95 -1.78 -1.13
CA GLU A 57 -1.97 -2.59 -1.85
C GLU A 57 -0.61 -2.59 -1.13
N VAL A 58 -0.09 -1.42 -0.74
CA VAL A 58 1.16 -1.33 0.04
C VAL A 58 1.03 -2.07 1.36
N GLY A 59 -0.09 -1.87 2.09
CA GLY A 59 -0.32 -2.59 3.33
C GLY A 59 -0.34 -4.11 3.14
N ARG A 60 -0.86 -4.63 2.01
CA ARG A 60 -0.79 -6.06 1.68
C ARG A 60 0.66 -6.52 1.49
N LEU A 61 1.50 -5.74 0.79
CA LEU A 61 2.90 -6.10 0.55
C LEU A 61 3.69 -6.31 1.86
N PHE A 62 3.37 -5.52 2.88
CA PHE A 62 4.12 -5.46 4.14
C PHE A 62 3.37 -6.00 5.36
N ASP A 63 2.19 -6.60 5.19
CA ASP A 63 1.39 -7.09 6.32
C ASP A 63 2.18 -8.13 7.14
N SER A 64 2.41 -7.82 8.41
CA SER A 64 3.11 -8.67 9.37
C SER A 64 2.19 -9.25 10.43
N SER A 65 0.86 -9.09 10.30
CA SER A 65 -0.07 -9.63 11.27
C SER A 65 0.08 -11.14 11.39
N ASN A 66 0.22 -11.62 12.63
CA ASN A 66 0.33 -13.05 12.96
C ASN A 66 -0.94 -13.86 12.63
N ARG A 67 -1.94 -13.24 12.00
CA ARG A 67 -3.15 -13.90 11.51
C ARG A 67 -2.76 -14.78 10.32
N LYS A 68 -3.15 -16.05 10.37
CA LYS A 68 -2.72 -17.08 9.40
C LYS A 68 -3.10 -16.77 7.94
N GLU A 69 -4.04 -15.85 7.69
CA GLU A 69 -4.69 -15.67 6.39
C GLU A 69 -4.24 -14.45 5.55
N VAL A 70 -3.30 -13.61 6.04
CA VAL A 70 -2.80 -12.48 5.22
C VAL A 70 -1.77 -12.92 4.18
N ILE A 71 -1.82 -12.28 3.01
CA ILE A 71 -0.93 -12.47 1.85
C ILE A 71 0.08 -11.33 1.90
N SER A 72 1.35 -11.62 2.16
CA SER A 72 2.41 -10.59 2.23
C SER A 72 3.77 -11.16 1.82
N PHE A 73 4.67 -10.31 1.33
CA PHE A 73 6.01 -10.74 0.94
C PHE A 73 6.82 -11.29 2.12
N LYS A 74 6.52 -10.87 3.35
CA LYS A 74 7.16 -11.38 4.56
C LYS A 74 6.87 -12.86 4.83
N LYS A 75 5.78 -13.40 4.28
CA LYS A 75 5.45 -14.82 4.40
C LYS A 75 6.12 -15.70 3.35
N LEU A 76 6.82 -15.11 2.39
CA LEU A 76 7.67 -15.83 1.43
C LEU A 76 9.08 -15.93 2.02
N PRO A 77 9.52 -17.10 2.52
CA PRO A 77 10.78 -17.22 3.26
C PRO A 77 12.00 -16.76 2.46
N HIS A 78 11.97 -16.98 1.14
CA HIS A 78 13.05 -16.58 0.22
C HIS A 78 13.14 -15.06 -0.01
N LEU A 79 12.09 -14.28 0.29
CA LEU A 79 12.07 -12.82 0.17
C LEU A 79 12.13 -12.09 1.51
N LYS A 80 11.93 -12.79 2.63
CA LYS A 80 11.79 -12.18 3.95
C LYS A 80 12.93 -11.20 4.30
N SER A 81 14.19 -11.62 4.14
CA SER A 81 15.36 -10.78 4.45
C SER A 81 15.43 -9.53 3.57
N SER A 82 15.12 -9.68 2.27
CA SER A 82 15.08 -8.58 1.30
C SER A 82 13.98 -7.55 1.59
N ILE A 83 12.92 -7.97 2.30
CA ILE A 83 11.75 -7.14 2.62
C ILE A 83 11.88 -6.51 4.01
N ASP A 84 12.50 -7.20 4.97
CA ASP A 84 12.67 -6.72 6.34
C ASP A 84 13.41 -5.37 6.38
N LYS A 85 14.35 -5.11 5.45
CA LYS A 85 15.05 -3.82 5.36
C LYS A 85 14.13 -2.62 5.11
N TYR A 86 13.00 -2.81 4.42
CA TYR A 86 12.03 -1.73 4.15
C TYR A 86 10.98 -1.59 5.24
N HIS A 87 10.81 -2.60 6.11
CA HIS A 87 9.80 -2.56 7.16
C HIS A 87 10.14 -1.52 8.25
N GLY A 88 11.41 -1.14 8.38
CA GLY A 88 11.86 -0.04 9.25
C GLY A 88 11.63 1.36 8.66
N GLU A 89 11.19 1.46 7.40
CA GLU A 89 10.92 2.75 6.76
C GLU A 89 9.65 3.37 7.34
N ALA A 90 9.77 4.59 7.88
CA ALA A 90 8.66 5.27 8.57
C ALA A 90 7.40 5.38 7.70
N ILE A 91 7.57 5.57 6.38
CA ILE A 91 6.46 5.66 5.43
C ILE A 91 5.63 4.37 5.37
N ILE A 92 6.29 3.20 5.47
CA ILE A 92 5.62 1.90 5.42
C ILE A 92 4.80 1.69 6.70
N GLY A 93 5.37 2.03 7.86
CA GLY A 93 4.66 2.01 9.14
C GLY A 93 3.39 2.86 9.10
N LYS A 94 3.52 4.14 8.72
CA LYS A 94 2.37 5.07 8.61
C LYS A 94 1.27 4.58 7.67
N ILE A 95 1.63 3.96 6.54
CA ILE A 95 0.66 3.39 5.60
C ILE A 95 -0.08 2.20 6.22
N ILE A 96 0.62 1.29 6.89
CA ILE A 96 0.01 0.15 7.58
C ILE A 96 -0.95 0.63 8.67
N ASP A 97 -0.54 1.63 9.46
CA ASP A 97 -1.36 2.21 10.51
C ASP A 97 -2.60 2.89 9.94
N THR A 98 -2.45 3.65 8.85
CA THR A 98 -3.57 4.28 8.14
C THR A 98 -4.54 3.25 7.55
N ARG A 99 -4.04 2.14 7.00
CA ARG A 99 -4.92 1.06 6.51
C ARG A 99 -5.83 0.52 7.60
N ASN A 100 -5.33 0.42 8.82
CA ASN A 100 -6.10 -0.08 9.95
C ASN A 100 -7.25 0.89 10.33
N THR A 101 -7.12 2.19 10.07
CA THR A 101 -8.21 3.17 10.29
C THR A 101 -9.30 3.08 9.22
N PHE A 102 -8.96 2.79 7.95
CA PHE A 102 -9.96 2.65 6.87
C PHE A 102 -10.77 1.36 6.90
N THR A 103 -10.21 0.27 7.45
CA THR A 103 -10.84 -1.07 7.44
C THR A 103 -11.78 -1.32 8.63
N GLY A 104 -12.27 -0.26 9.28
CA GLY A 104 -13.35 -0.33 10.27
C GLY A 104 -12.94 -0.78 11.67
N HIS A 105 -11.65 -0.87 11.97
CA HIS A 105 -11.21 -0.97 13.35
C HIS A 105 -11.22 0.45 13.91
N PHE A 106 -12.08 0.73 14.90
CA PHE A 106 -11.91 1.91 15.73
C PHE A 106 -10.50 1.82 16.32
N ALA A 107 -9.59 2.66 15.81
CA ALA A 107 -8.28 2.77 16.41
C ALA A 107 -8.50 3.13 17.88
N LYS A 108 -7.96 2.30 18.79
CA LYS A 108 -8.07 2.56 20.23
C LYS A 108 -7.38 3.87 20.63
N GLU A 109 -6.52 4.37 19.75
CA GLU A 109 -5.74 5.60 19.89
C GLU A 109 -5.87 6.44 18.62
N ALA A 110 -5.71 7.75 18.73
CA ALA A 110 -5.70 8.65 17.59
C ALA A 110 -4.46 8.37 16.74
N VAL A 111 -4.65 7.67 15.62
CA VAL A 111 -3.60 7.41 14.64
C VAL A 111 -3.69 8.49 13.55
N GLU A 112 -2.59 9.19 13.33
CA GLU A 112 -2.49 10.18 12.24
C GLU A 112 -2.59 9.46 10.89
N VAL A 113 -3.57 9.87 10.09
CA VAL A 113 -3.82 9.32 8.75
C VAL A 113 -2.82 9.93 7.77
N ILE A 114 -2.07 9.08 7.07
CA ILE A 114 -1.02 9.55 6.17
C ILE A 114 -1.60 10.26 4.94
N MET A 115 -1.24 11.52 4.75
CA MET A 115 -1.78 12.33 3.66
C MET A 115 -1.11 12.02 2.30
N PRO A 116 -1.82 12.19 1.18
CA PRO A 116 -1.27 12.00 -0.17
C PRO A 116 -0.01 12.82 -0.45
N THR A 117 0.08 14.06 0.07
CA THR A 117 1.27 14.92 -0.04
C THR A 117 2.49 14.28 0.61
N GLU A 118 2.32 13.69 1.80
CA GLU A 118 3.39 13.01 2.51
C GLU A 118 3.85 11.77 1.74
N ILE A 119 2.91 10.96 1.23
CA ILE A 119 3.22 9.80 0.38
C ILE A 119 4.05 10.24 -0.84
N CYS A 120 3.63 11.30 -1.54
CA CYS A 120 4.29 11.75 -2.77
C CYS A 120 5.67 12.38 -2.54
N ASN A 121 5.94 12.88 -1.33
CA ASN A 121 7.24 13.43 -0.95
C ASN A 121 8.13 12.41 -0.22
N SER A 122 7.69 11.16 -0.09
CA SER A 122 8.42 10.09 0.58
C SER A 122 9.37 9.32 -0.34
N ASN A 123 10.09 8.34 0.23
CA ASN A 123 10.88 7.37 -0.52
C ASN A 123 10.08 6.14 -1.01
N LEU A 124 8.74 6.11 -0.86
CA LEU A 124 7.91 4.95 -1.22
C LEU A 124 8.14 4.49 -2.67
N GLY A 125 8.23 5.42 -3.63
CA GLY A 125 8.47 5.06 -5.03
C GLY A 125 9.80 4.34 -5.26
N LYS A 126 10.84 4.69 -4.50
CA LYS A 126 12.14 3.99 -4.55
C LYS A 126 12.01 2.57 -4.00
N ILE A 127 11.34 2.42 -2.85
CA ILE A 127 11.09 1.13 -2.20
C ILE A 127 10.36 0.19 -3.16
N LEU A 128 9.25 0.63 -3.76
CA LEU A 128 8.46 -0.19 -4.69
C LEU A 128 9.26 -0.57 -5.95
N ASN A 129 10.12 0.33 -6.45
CA ASN A 129 10.99 0.04 -7.59
C ASN A 129 12.07 -0.99 -7.25
N GLU A 130 12.70 -0.91 -6.07
CA GLU A 130 13.66 -1.93 -5.64
C GLU A 130 12.98 -3.28 -5.41
N MET A 131 11.78 -3.31 -4.84
CA MET A 131 11.00 -4.54 -4.68
C MET A 131 10.68 -5.21 -6.03
N SER A 132 10.46 -4.43 -7.08
CA SER A 132 10.18 -4.99 -8.42
C SER A 132 11.36 -5.69 -9.07
N LYS A 133 12.56 -5.59 -8.47
CA LYS A 133 13.77 -6.30 -8.89
C LYS A 133 13.98 -7.60 -8.11
N LEU A 134 13.16 -7.88 -7.10
CA LEU A 134 13.21 -9.16 -6.39
C LEU A 134 12.68 -10.25 -7.33
N SER A 135 13.39 -11.38 -7.39
CA SER A 135 12.86 -12.58 -8.07
C SER A 135 11.69 -13.11 -7.25
N ILE A 136 10.48 -12.79 -7.70
CA ILE A 136 9.21 -13.31 -7.17
C ILE A 136 8.77 -14.46 -8.08
#